data_AF-A0A951M620-F1
#
_entry.id   AF-A0A951M620-F1
#
_cell.length_a   1.000
_cell.length_b   1.000
_cell.length_c   1.000
_cell.angle_alpha   90.00
_cell.angle_beta   90.00
_cell.angle_gamma   90.00
#
_symmetry.space_group_name_H-M   'P 1'
#
loop_
_entity.id
_entity.type
_entity.pdbx_description
1 polymer ?
#
loop_
_entity_poly.entity_id
_entity_poly.type
_entity_poly.pdbx_seq_one_letter_code
_entity_poly.pdbx_strand_id
1 'polypeptide(L)'
;MGKPGSPDVDSVNIYSRRLKALLDADEKAAQGEVGALEFDVFVDGQDWKLTKLKIALLSNSGARAKVRVTFNNFKTPEEINFDLVEENDQWHIDEVSSMKKGRRWVLSKILSRAPDAFPDEAK
;
A
#
# COMPACT_ATOMS: atom_id res chain seq x y z
N MET A 1 8.79 -11.72 -21.98
CA MET A 1 10.09 -11.09 -22.32
C MET A 1 9.98 -9.60 -22.03
N GLY A 2 10.52 -9.16 -20.88
CA GLY A 2 10.58 -7.74 -20.51
C GLY A 2 11.68 -7.01 -21.30
N LYS A 3 11.46 -5.72 -21.60
CA LYS A 3 12.42 -4.89 -22.34
C LYS A 3 13.71 -4.70 -21.53
N PRO A 4 14.90 -4.73 -22.18
CA PRO A 4 16.16 -4.45 -21.51
C PRO A 4 16.31 -2.95 -21.23
N GLY A 5 16.63 -2.58 -19.99
CA GLY A 5 17.08 -1.22 -19.62
C GLY A 5 16.18 -0.42 -18.68
N SER A 6 15.02 -0.95 -18.25
CA SER A 6 14.38 -0.44 -17.04
C SER A 6 15.08 -1.07 -15.84
N PRO A 7 15.50 -0.30 -14.80
CA PRO A 7 15.78 -0.94 -13.52
C PRO A 7 14.55 -1.76 -13.16
N ASP A 8 14.79 -3.02 -12.83
CA ASP A 8 13.75 -3.93 -12.38
C ASP A 8 13.21 -3.34 -11.07
N VAL A 9 12.15 -2.53 -11.15
CA VAL A 9 11.51 -1.91 -9.98
C VAL A 9 11.03 -2.99 -9.00
N ASP A 10 10.84 -4.21 -9.50
CA ASP A 10 10.53 -5.41 -8.74
C ASP A 10 11.68 -5.87 -7.83
N SER A 11 12.91 -5.40 -8.03
CA SER A 11 14.09 -5.75 -7.22
C SER A 11 14.36 -4.80 -6.04
N VAL A 12 13.68 -3.64 -5.98
CA VAL A 12 13.85 -2.69 -4.87
C VAL A 12 12.83 -3.02 -3.79
N ASN A 13 13.31 -3.49 -2.63
CA ASN A 13 12.44 -3.60 -1.46
C ASN A 13 12.06 -2.19 -0.99
N ILE A 14 10.83 -1.77 -1.31
CA ILE A 14 10.26 -0.49 -0.90
C ILE A 14 9.57 -0.55 0.47
N TYR A 15 9.46 -1.73 1.08
CA TYR A 15 8.74 -1.95 2.33
C TYR A 15 9.69 -1.98 3.52
N SER A 16 9.25 -1.41 4.64
CA SER A 16 9.99 -1.49 5.90
C SER A 16 10.15 -2.95 6.31
N ARG A 17 11.15 -3.27 7.12
CA ARG A 17 11.32 -4.64 7.65
C ARG A 17 10.05 -5.16 8.31
N ARG A 18 9.30 -4.28 8.98
CA ARG A 18 8.02 -4.61 9.63
C ARG A 18 6.96 -5.01 8.60
N LEU A 19 6.72 -4.18 7.59
CA LEU A 19 5.67 -4.45 6.59
C LEU A 19 6.05 -5.62 5.69
N LYS A 20 7.34 -5.73 5.31
CA LYS A 20 7.90 -6.88 4.59
C LYS A 20 7.61 -8.20 5.31
N ALA A 21 7.80 -8.25 6.64
CA ALA A 21 7.52 -9.45 7.42
C ALA A 21 6.03 -9.87 7.40
N LEU A 22 5.10 -8.91 7.33
CA LEU A 22 3.67 -9.20 7.21
C LEU A 22 3.31 -9.73 5.82
N LEU A 23 3.89 -9.15 4.77
CA LEU A 23 3.72 -9.62 3.39
C LEU A 23 4.26 -11.05 3.23
N ASP A 24 5.47 -11.30 3.74
CA ASP A 24 6.10 -12.63 3.67
C ASP A 24 5.32 -13.68 4.48
N ALA A 25 4.73 -13.28 5.61
CA ALA A 25 3.87 -14.15 6.40
C ALA A 25 2.57 -14.50 5.67
N ASP A 26 1.97 -13.55 4.98
CA ASP A 26 0.75 -13.78 4.19
C ASP A 26 1.02 -14.65 2.96
N GLU A 27 2.09 -14.39 2.21
CA GLU A 27 2.54 -15.22 1.08
C GLU A 27 2.78 -16.68 1.53
N LYS A 28 3.47 -16.87 2.66
CA LYS A 28 3.71 -18.20 3.22
C LYS A 28 2.41 -18.89 3.64
N ALA A 29 1.46 -18.14 4.22
CA ALA A 29 0.17 -18.68 4.63
C ALA A 29 -0.72 -19.04 3.43
N ALA A 30 -0.58 -18.33 2.31
CA ALA A 30 -1.32 -18.58 1.07
C ALA A 30 -0.87 -19.86 0.35
N GLN A 31 0.34 -20.36 0.59
CA GLN A 31 0.85 -21.62 0.02
C GLN A 31 0.77 -21.70 -1.51
N GLY A 32 0.99 -20.57 -2.20
CA GLY A 32 0.90 -20.45 -3.65
C GLY A 32 -0.50 -20.10 -4.19
N GLU A 33 -1.48 -19.97 -3.29
CA GLU A 33 -2.79 -19.40 -3.61
C GLU A 33 -2.82 -17.88 -3.40
N VAL A 34 -3.99 -17.26 -3.59
CA VAL A 34 -4.22 -15.85 -3.29
C VAL A 34 -4.18 -15.63 -1.77
N GLY A 35 -3.39 -14.64 -1.34
CA GLY A 35 -3.27 -14.23 0.06
C GLY A 35 -4.47 -13.43 0.57
N ALA A 36 -4.27 -12.66 1.64
CA ALA A 36 -5.32 -11.81 2.22
C ALA A 36 -5.71 -10.60 1.34
N LEU A 37 -4.90 -10.28 0.32
CA LEU A 37 -5.13 -9.18 -0.61
C LEU A 37 -5.81 -9.66 -1.88
N GLU A 38 -7.03 -9.18 -2.12
CA GLU A 38 -7.79 -9.44 -3.34
C GLU A 38 -7.80 -8.23 -4.30
N PHE A 39 -6.98 -7.21 -4.06
CA PHE A 39 -6.88 -5.98 -4.86
C PHE A 39 -5.49 -5.35 -4.75
N ASP A 40 -5.13 -4.47 -5.69
CA ASP A 40 -3.90 -3.67 -5.64
C ASP A 40 -4.10 -2.46 -4.71
N VAL A 41 -3.33 -2.44 -3.63
CA VAL A 41 -3.36 -1.44 -2.54
C VAL A 41 -2.94 -0.04 -2.99
N PHE A 42 -2.21 0.09 -4.09
CA PHE A 42 -1.78 1.39 -4.61
C PHE A 42 -2.86 2.08 -5.45
N VAL A 43 -3.85 1.32 -5.94
CA VAL A 43 -4.91 1.81 -6.84
C VAL A 43 -6.34 1.54 -6.36
N ASP A 44 -6.50 0.85 -5.23
CA ASP A 44 -7.78 0.42 -4.63
C ASP A 44 -8.67 -0.36 -5.63
N GLY A 45 -8.07 -1.30 -6.38
CA GLY A 45 -8.78 -2.07 -7.40
C GLY A 45 -7.94 -3.15 -8.10
N GLN A 46 -8.59 -3.89 -8.99
CA GLN A 46 -7.95 -4.94 -9.81
C GLN A 46 -7.33 -4.39 -11.10
N ASP A 47 -7.96 -3.35 -11.66
CA ASP A 47 -7.50 -2.65 -12.87
C ASP A 47 -7.24 -1.17 -12.57
N TRP A 48 -6.41 -0.55 -13.39
CA TRP A 48 -6.06 0.86 -13.21
C TRP A 48 -6.12 1.70 -14.48
N LYS A 49 -6.64 2.93 -14.32
CA LYS A 49 -6.43 4.04 -15.26
C LYS A 49 -6.28 5.34 -14.48
N LEU A 50 -5.05 5.73 -14.22
CA LEU A 50 -4.74 6.86 -13.34
C LEU A 50 -4.84 8.20 -14.09
N THR A 51 -5.61 9.14 -13.53
CA THR A 51 -5.60 10.55 -13.95
C THR A 51 -5.57 11.46 -12.72
N LYS A 52 -5.17 12.73 -12.90
CA LYS A 52 -5.16 13.74 -11.81
C LYS A 52 -4.35 13.35 -10.57
N LEU A 53 -3.23 12.62 -10.75
CA LEU A 53 -2.32 12.26 -9.66
C LEU A 53 -1.79 13.51 -8.94
N LYS A 54 -1.87 13.51 -7.62
CA LYS A 54 -1.28 14.50 -6.73
C LYS A 54 -0.67 13.80 -5.53
N ILE A 55 0.51 14.25 -5.14
CA ILE A 55 1.26 13.75 -3.99
C ILE A 55 1.45 14.92 -3.02
N ALA A 56 1.11 14.72 -1.74
CA ALA A 56 1.24 15.72 -0.70
C ALA A 56 1.94 15.14 0.53
N LEU A 57 3.04 15.78 0.96
CA LEU A 57 3.66 15.48 2.25
C LEU A 57 2.80 16.07 3.36
N LEU A 58 2.24 15.22 4.22
CA LEU A 58 1.41 15.62 5.35
C LEU A 58 2.25 15.96 6.59
N SER A 59 3.31 15.19 6.83
CA SER A 59 4.27 15.43 7.90
C SER A 59 5.61 14.78 7.61
N ASN A 60 6.67 15.33 8.19
CA ASN A 60 8.00 14.76 8.22
C ASN A 60 8.65 15.09 9.57
N SER A 61 9.06 14.07 10.32
CA SER A 61 9.61 14.20 11.66
C SER A 61 10.71 13.16 11.87
N GLY A 62 11.95 13.56 11.62
CA GLY A 62 13.12 12.68 11.72
C GLY A 62 12.99 11.50 10.76
N ALA A 63 13.09 10.28 11.29
CA ALA A 63 13.00 9.03 10.53
C ALA A 63 11.56 8.59 10.20
N ARG A 64 10.57 9.49 10.23
CA ARG A 64 9.17 9.19 9.85
C ARG A 64 8.56 10.29 8.99
N ALA A 65 7.77 9.89 8.00
CA ALA A 65 7.00 10.81 7.17
C ALA A 65 5.61 10.24 6.86
N LYS A 66 4.66 11.12 6.55
CA LYS A 66 3.32 10.74 6.07
C LYS A 66 3.06 11.41 4.74
N VAL A 67 2.65 10.64 3.75
CA VAL A 67 2.35 11.12 2.40
C VAL A 67 0.92 10.75 2.04
N ARG A 68 0.16 11.72 1.53
CA ARG A 68 -1.14 11.49 0.91
C ARG A 68 -0.99 11.50 -0.61
N VAL A 69 -1.52 10.47 -1.26
CA VAL A 69 -1.63 10.39 -2.72
C VAL A 69 -3.10 10.39 -3.09
N THR A 70 -3.47 11.28 -4.01
CA THR A 70 -4.83 11.35 -4.55
C THR A 70 -4.79 11.27 -6.06
N PHE A 71 -5.74 10.55 -6.64
CA PHE A 71 -5.86 10.35 -8.08
C PHE A 71 -7.29 9.96 -8.41
N ASN A 72 -7.59 9.88 -9.70
CA ASN A 72 -8.75 9.16 -10.18
C ASN A 72 -8.29 7.80 -10.72
N ASN A 73 -8.85 6.71 -10.21
CA ASN A 73 -8.81 5.43 -10.89
C ASN A 73 -10.06 5.30 -11.78
N PHE A 74 -9.88 5.32 -13.10
CA PHE A 74 -10.95 5.54 -14.06
C PHE A 74 -11.73 6.82 -13.75
N LYS A 75 -12.99 6.68 -13.31
CA LYS A 75 -13.88 7.79 -12.93
C LYS A 75 -14.00 7.95 -11.41
N THR A 76 -13.41 7.05 -10.64
CA THR A 76 -13.53 7.02 -9.19
C THR A 76 -12.36 7.77 -8.56
N PRO A 77 -12.61 8.82 -7.75
CA PRO A 77 -11.55 9.47 -6.97
C PRO A 77 -11.07 8.53 -5.86
N GLU A 78 -9.76 8.38 -5.73
CA GLU A 78 -9.09 7.59 -4.70
C GLU A 78 -8.11 8.43 -3.88
N GLU A 79 -7.95 8.04 -2.61
CA GLU A 79 -6.95 8.57 -1.69
C GLU A 79 -6.23 7.41 -1.00
N ILE A 80 -4.92 7.32 -1.20
CA ILE A 80 -4.03 6.36 -0.54
C ILE A 80 -3.03 7.14 0.32
N ASN A 81 -2.95 6.79 1.59
CA ASN A 81 -2.01 7.36 2.55
C ASN A 81 -0.88 6.37 2.82
N PHE A 82 0.35 6.87 2.82
CA PHE A 82 1.57 6.14 3.10
C PHE A 82 2.20 6.68 4.37
N ASP A 83 2.41 5.80 5.35
CA ASP A 83 3.35 6.08 6.43
C ASP A 83 4.72 5.53 6.03
N LEU A 84 5.73 6.38 6.10
CA LEU A 84 7.10 6.07 5.73
C LEU A 84 8.00 6.05 6.96
N VAL A 85 8.98 5.16 6.96
CA VAL A 85 10.04 5.09 7.97
C VAL A 85 11.40 5.06 7.28
N GLU A 86 12.39 5.73 7.86
CA GLU A 86 13.77 5.66 7.39
C GLU A 86 14.48 4.48 8.07
N GLU A 87 14.96 3.52 7.28
CA GLU A 87 15.78 2.39 7.73
C GLU A 87 17.04 2.30 6.85
N ASN A 88 18.22 2.29 7.48
CA ASN A 88 19.52 2.26 6.80
C ASN A 88 19.66 3.41 5.76
N ASP A 89 19.32 4.64 6.19
CA ASP A 89 19.41 5.87 5.37
C ASP A 89 18.56 5.82 4.08
N GLN A 90 17.50 5.00 4.08
CA GLN A 90 16.55 4.87 2.98
C GLN A 90 15.12 4.92 3.50
N TRP A 91 14.23 5.60 2.77
CA TRP A 91 12.80 5.64 3.09
C TRP A 91 12.09 4.40 2.58
N HIS A 92 11.32 3.78 3.47
CA HIS A 92 10.51 2.61 3.19
C HIS A 92 9.05 2.86 3.57
N ILE A 93 8.13 2.22 2.85
CA ILE A 93 6.71 2.17 3.18
C ILE A 93 6.54 1.28 4.41
N ASP A 94 6.06 1.85 5.50
CA ASP A 94 5.70 1.12 6.72
C ASP A 94 4.21 0.79 6.76
N GLU A 95 3.35 1.66 6.23
CA GLU A 95 1.90 1.42 6.16
C GLU A 95 1.30 1.98 4.89
N VAL A 96 0.27 1.29 4.38
CA VAL A 96 -0.59 1.77 3.30
C VAL A 96 -2.04 1.75 3.82
N SER A 97 -2.78 2.81 3.58
CA SER A 97 -4.18 2.88 4.02
C SER A 97 -5.03 3.73 3.09
N SER A 98 -6.31 3.36 2.98
CA SER A 98 -7.34 4.24 2.43
C SER A 98 -8.10 4.88 3.59
N MET A 99 -8.24 6.21 3.54
CA MET A 99 -9.09 6.97 4.47
C MET A 99 -10.41 7.42 3.83
N LYS A 100 -10.69 6.96 2.61
CA LYS A 100 -11.90 7.28 1.86
C LYS A 100 -13.11 6.68 2.57
N LYS A 101 -14.06 7.54 2.97
CA LYS A 101 -15.30 7.13 3.62
C LYS A 101 -16.04 6.10 2.77
N GLY A 102 -16.43 4.98 3.37
CA GLY A 102 -17.11 3.86 2.72
C GLY A 102 -16.17 2.85 2.08
N ARG A 103 -14.86 3.10 2.11
CA ARG A 103 -13.79 2.22 1.61
C ARG A 103 -12.50 2.40 2.43
N ARG A 104 -12.63 2.57 3.75
CA ARG A 104 -11.47 2.65 4.62
C ARG A 104 -10.87 1.27 4.83
N TRP A 105 -9.53 1.22 4.79
CA TRP A 105 -8.78 0.02 5.11
C TRP A 105 -7.34 0.35 5.53
N VAL A 106 -6.69 -0.59 6.22
CA VAL A 106 -5.29 -0.49 6.65
C VAL A 106 -4.56 -1.79 6.28
N LEU A 107 -3.49 -1.70 5.49
CA LEU A 107 -2.82 -2.87 4.91
C LEU A 107 -2.32 -3.85 5.97
N SER A 108 -1.62 -3.36 7.01
CA SER A 108 -1.12 -4.25 8.06
C SER A 108 -2.24 -5.04 8.77
N LYS A 109 -3.42 -4.44 8.92
CA LYS A 109 -4.59 -5.10 9.49
C LYS A 109 -5.19 -6.16 8.57
N ILE A 110 -5.19 -5.92 7.25
CA ILE A 110 -5.60 -6.93 6.26
C ILE A 110 -4.67 -8.14 6.34
N LEU A 111 -3.36 -7.91 6.28
CA LEU A 111 -2.35 -8.97 6.32
C LEU A 111 -2.41 -9.78 7.63
N SER A 112 -2.70 -9.11 8.75
CA SER A 112 -2.88 -9.78 10.05
C SER A 112 -4.30 -10.35 10.27
N ARG A 113 -5.21 -10.25 9.28
CA ARG A 113 -6.62 -10.70 9.37
C ARG A 113 -7.35 -10.10 10.58
N ALA A 114 -7.07 -8.83 10.90
CA ALA A 114 -7.71 -8.15 12.02
C ALA A 114 -9.18 -7.85 11.69
N PRO A 115 -10.11 -8.00 12.65
CA PRO A 115 -11.55 -7.81 12.41
C PRO A 115 -11.93 -6.37 12.05
N ASP A 116 -11.06 -5.40 12.33
CA ASP A 116 -11.25 -3.98 12.04
C ASP A 116 -10.36 -3.48 10.88
N ALA A 117 -9.91 -4.41 10.01
CA ALA A 117 -9.17 -4.09 8.79
C ALA A 117 -10.00 -3.25 7.82
N PHE A 118 -11.31 -3.50 7.75
CA PHE A 118 -12.29 -2.79 6.92
C PHE A 118 -13.39 -2.20 7.80
N PRO A 119 -13.14 -1.08 8.50
CA PRO A 119 -14.07 -0.54 9.50
C PRO A 119 -15.40 -0.04 8.91
N ASP A 120 -15.48 0.15 7.59
CA ASP A 120 -16.70 0.58 6.89
C ASP A 120 -17.53 -0.60 6.38
N GLU A 121 -17.01 -1.84 6.43
CA GLU A 121 -17.70 -3.06 5.97
C GLU A 121 -18.46 -3.78 7.10
N ALA A 122 -18.65 -3.11 8.24
CA ALA A 122 -19.42 -3.68 9.35
C ALA A 122 -20.89 -3.90 8.96
N LYS A 123 -21.24 -5.19 8.92
CA LYS A 123 -22.54 -5.89 8.76
C LYS A 123 -23.82 -5.06 8.80
#